data_AF-I9RXJ2-F1
#
_entry.id   AF-I9RXJ2-F1
#
_cell.length_a   1.000
_cell.length_b   1.000
_cell.length_c   1.000
_cell.angle_alpha   90.00
_cell.angle_beta   90.00
_cell.angle_gamma   90.00
#
_symmetry.space_group_name_H-M   'P 1'
#
loop_
_entity.id
_entity.type
_entity.pdbx_description
1 polymer ?
#
loop_
_entity_poly.entity_id
_entity_poly.type
_entity_poly.pdbx_seq_one_letter_code
_entity_poly.pdbx_strand_id
1 'polypeptide(L)'
;MVTIKYNGVTVSVPENWDDITLGLYETFSTDIPETTRERVAWVARICMVDAELLLSWPAEIFNTIVDCMGFLFTDNPAAPDPTLEIDGVTYVVPVEDKLSLGAWIDAEEVQKKGENVISNILAIVCRPVGEEYNYENNEKRAAMFAALPVSKVLGVLAFFLHYSNVLHRRTQSYINLVELVDRLPRNILLSRVRGGGIKLSLIWPAIKYYALTISLRYHLRRRSTSFYTKGIRKERKKRKEN
;
A
#
# COMPACT_ATOMS: atom_id res chain seq x y z
N MET A 1 16.51 6.41 24.71
CA MET A 1 17.40 5.25 24.88
C MET A 1 17.71 5.05 26.37
N VAL A 2 17.64 3.80 26.84
CA VAL A 2 18.04 3.43 28.19
C VAL A 2 19.28 2.55 28.17
N THR A 3 20.19 2.81 29.11
CA THR A 3 21.43 2.05 29.26
C THR A 3 21.26 0.97 30.32
N ILE A 4 21.38 -0.29 29.93
CA ILE A 4 21.39 -1.44 30.84
C ILE A 4 22.85 -1.86 31.06
N LYS A 5 23.26 -1.97 32.33
CA LYS A 5 24.63 -2.33 32.71
C LYS A 5 24.66 -3.69 33.37
N TYR A 6 25.50 -4.59 32.87
CA TYR A 6 25.75 -5.89 33.48
C TYR A 6 27.20 -6.34 33.25
N ASN A 7 27.85 -6.89 34.28
CA ASN A 7 29.25 -7.33 34.24
C ASN A 7 30.23 -6.30 33.64
N GLY A 8 30.01 -5.01 33.92
CA GLY A 8 30.85 -3.92 33.41
C GLY A 8 30.64 -3.56 31.93
N VAL A 9 29.74 -4.25 31.23
CA VAL A 9 29.33 -3.94 29.87
C VAL A 9 28.03 -3.12 29.90
N THR A 10 27.95 -2.10 29.03
CA THR A 10 26.78 -1.23 28.89
C THR A 10 26.11 -1.45 27.53
N VAL A 11 24.82 -1.76 27.53
CA VAL A 11 24.01 -1.93 26.32
C VAL A 11 23.00 -0.79 26.24
N SER A 12 22.93 -0.13 25.08
CA SER A 12 21.93 0.90 24.80
C SER A 12 20.71 0.27 24.16
N VAL A 13 19.56 0.37 24.83
CA VAL A 13 18.28 -0.19 24.39
C VAL A 13 17.37 0.96 23.96
N PRO A 14 16.76 0.89 22.76
CA PRO A 14 15.76 1.88 22.36
C PRO A 14 14.47 1.70 23.19
N GLU A 15 13.87 2.81 23.59
CA GLU A 15 12.59 2.80 24.34
C GLU A 15 11.43 3.37 23.52
N ASN A 16 11.74 4.16 22.49
CA ASN A 16 10.76 4.81 21.63
C ASN A 16 11.22 4.81 20.16
N TRP A 17 10.30 5.12 19.25
CA TRP A 17 10.58 5.25 17.81
C TRP A 17 11.55 6.38 17.45
N ASP A 18 11.81 7.33 18.37
CA ASP A 18 12.84 8.37 18.21
C ASP A 18 14.27 7.81 18.30
N ASP A 19 14.45 6.68 18.99
CA ASP A 19 15.77 6.08 19.23
C ASP A 19 16.26 5.21 18.06
N ILE A 20 15.39 4.92 17.09
CA ILE A 20 15.68 4.01 15.97
C ILE A 20 15.70 4.82 14.68
N THR A 21 16.79 4.72 13.94
CA THR A 21 16.87 5.30 12.59
C THR A 21 16.12 4.44 11.58
N LEU A 22 15.60 5.04 10.52
CA LEU A 22 14.88 4.33 9.47
C LEU A 22 15.76 3.24 8.82
N GLY A 23 17.03 3.55 8.56
CA GLY A 23 17.96 2.57 8.01
C GLY A 23 18.16 1.36 8.93
N LEU A 24 18.20 1.56 10.25
CA LEU A 24 18.26 0.46 11.21
C LEU A 24 16.96 -0.35 11.19
N TYR A 25 15.81 0.31 11.16
CA TYR A 25 14.50 -0.33 11.08
C TYR A 25 14.37 -1.28 9.88
N GLU A 26 14.84 -0.86 8.71
CA GLU A 26 14.80 -1.66 7.49
C GLU A 26 15.56 -2.99 7.63
N THR A 27 16.64 -3.02 8.42
CA THR A 27 17.45 -4.25 8.62
C THR A 27 16.76 -5.36 9.39
N PHE A 28 15.68 -5.06 10.11
CA PHE A 28 14.99 -6.05 10.96
C PHE A 28 13.47 -6.09 10.75
N SER A 29 12.88 -5.15 10.02
CA SER A 29 11.44 -5.03 9.81
C SER A 29 10.80 -6.25 9.10
N THR A 30 11.57 -6.96 8.28
CA THR A 30 11.12 -8.15 7.53
C THR A 30 11.39 -9.46 8.24
N ASP A 31 12.19 -9.42 9.31
CA ASP A 31 12.66 -10.62 9.98
C ASP A 31 11.63 -11.08 11.00
N ILE A 32 11.15 -12.31 10.85
CA ILE A 32 10.27 -12.98 11.81
C ILE A 32 11.10 -14.09 12.45
N PRO A 33 11.61 -13.91 13.69
CA PRO A 33 12.38 -14.94 14.35
C PRO A 33 11.48 -16.14 14.69
N GLU A 34 11.86 -17.34 14.23
CA GLU A 34 11.12 -18.58 14.48
C GLU A 34 11.64 -19.30 15.73
N THR A 35 12.94 -19.16 16.01
CA THR A 35 13.60 -19.79 17.17
C THR A 35 13.97 -18.78 18.25
N THR A 36 14.11 -19.26 19.50
CA THR A 36 14.58 -18.42 20.62
C THR A 36 15.97 -17.84 20.36
N ARG A 37 16.83 -18.56 19.65
CA ARG A 37 18.19 -18.09 19.32
C ARG A 37 18.16 -16.99 18.27
N GLU A 38 17.30 -17.11 17.26
CA GLU A 38 17.03 -16.03 16.30
C GLU A 38 16.43 -14.81 16.98
N ARG A 39 15.54 -15.00 17.96
CA ARG A 39 14.99 -13.88 18.74
C ARG A 39 16.10 -13.11 19.46
N VAL A 40 17.07 -13.80 20.07
CA VAL A 40 18.23 -13.12 20.70
C VAL A 40 19.06 -12.37 19.66
N ALA A 41 19.33 -12.97 18.51
CA ALA A 41 20.06 -12.31 17.42
C ALA A 41 19.32 -11.07 16.86
N TRP A 42 17.99 -11.14 16.78
CA TRP A 42 17.13 -10.04 16.37
C TRP A 42 17.19 -8.88 17.36
N VAL A 43 17.05 -9.16 18.66
CA VAL A 43 17.22 -8.16 19.74
C VAL A 43 18.63 -7.56 19.75
N ALA A 44 19.65 -8.39 19.55
CA ALA A 44 21.04 -7.95 19.47
C ALA A 44 21.25 -6.93 18.34
N ARG A 45 20.66 -7.17 17.17
CA ARG A 45 20.73 -6.27 16.02
C ARG A 45 20.08 -4.92 16.31
N ILE A 46 18.91 -4.91 16.94
CA ILE A 46 18.20 -3.68 17.32
C ILE A 46 19.02 -2.85 18.33
N CYS A 47 19.64 -3.51 19.30
CA CYS A 47 20.48 -2.84 20.31
C CYS A 47 21.91 -2.56 19.80
N MET A 48 22.25 -2.96 18.56
CA MET A 48 23.58 -2.85 17.96
C MET A 48 24.69 -3.51 18.80
N VAL A 49 24.41 -4.71 19.35
CA VAL A 49 25.34 -5.50 20.18
C VAL A 49 25.56 -6.89 19.60
N ASP A 50 26.60 -7.57 20.07
CA ASP A 50 26.85 -8.96 19.71
C ASP A 50 25.81 -9.90 20.35
N ALA A 51 25.27 -10.82 19.54
CA ALA A 51 24.32 -11.82 20.01
C ALA A 51 24.95 -12.79 21.03
N GLU A 52 26.24 -13.10 20.89
CA GLU A 52 26.95 -13.95 21.84
C GLU A 52 27.01 -13.33 23.24
N LEU A 53 27.11 -12.00 23.30
CA LEU A 53 27.10 -11.25 24.54
C LEU A 53 25.75 -11.39 25.25
N LEU A 54 24.64 -11.20 24.53
CA LEU A 54 23.30 -11.38 25.11
C LEU A 54 23.02 -12.83 25.52
N LEU A 55 23.54 -13.81 24.78
CA LEU A 55 23.43 -15.23 25.14
C LEU A 55 24.19 -15.58 26.43
N SER A 56 25.23 -14.82 26.79
CA SER A 56 25.99 -15.01 28.01
C SER A 56 25.34 -14.38 29.26
N TRP A 57 24.32 -13.54 29.07
CA TRP A 57 23.66 -12.80 30.15
C TRP A 57 22.51 -13.61 30.79
N PRO A 58 22.17 -13.33 32.06
CA PRO A 58 21.00 -13.93 32.69
C PRO A 58 19.72 -13.61 31.94
N ALA A 59 18.81 -14.59 31.89
CA ALA A 59 17.52 -14.45 31.23
C ALA A 59 16.67 -13.28 31.77
N GLU A 60 16.81 -12.94 33.06
CA GLU A 60 16.11 -11.81 33.68
C GLU A 60 16.49 -10.46 33.05
N ILE A 61 17.77 -10.27 32.76
CA ILE A 61 18.26 -9.04 32.12
C ILE A 61 17.83 -9.00 30.66
N PHE A 62 17.87 -10.13 29.97
CA PHE A 62 17.34 -10.22 28.61
C PHE A 62 15.84 -9.90 28.55
N ASN A 63 15.04 -10.41 29.49
CA ASN A 63 13.61 -10.08 29.56
C ASN A 63 13.39 -8.58 29.80
N THR A 64 14.21 -7.96 30.66
CA THR A 64 14.15 -6.50 30.89
C THR A 64 14.44 -5.72 29.61
N ILE A 65 15.43 -6.14 28.81
CA ILE A 65 15.73 -5.54 27.49
C ILE A 65 14.51 -5.68 26.56
N VAL A 66 13.92 -6.87 26.50
CA VAL A 66 12.74 -7.15 25.67
C VAL A 66 11.54 -6.31 26.09
N ASP A 67 11.31 -6.13 27.38
CA ASP A 67 10.21 -5.34 27.92
C ASP A 67 10.33 -3.86 27.54
N CYS A 68 11.54 -3.29 27.55
CA CYS A 68 11.81 -1.93 27.05
C CYS A 68 11.41 -1.76 25.58
N MET A 69 11.52 -2.81 24.76
CA MET A 69 11.17 -2.79 23.34
C MET A 69 9.68 -3.05 23.06
N GLY A 70 8.82 -3.09 24.09
CA GLY A 70 7.39 -3.33 23.93
C GLY A 70 6.69 -2.35 22.97
N PHE A 71 7.22 -1.13 22.82
CA PHE A 71 6.70 -0.13 21.89
C PHE A 71 6.71 -0.57 20.42
N LEU A 72 7.64 -1.46 20.02
CA LEU A 72 7.72 -1.99 18.65
C LEU A 72 6.49 -2.81 18.25
N PHE A 73 5.82 -3.41 19.24
CA PHE A 73 4.64 -4.24 19.05
C PHE A 73 3.33 -3.50 19.28
N THR A 74 3.41 -2.22 19.62
CA THR A 74 2.23 -1.37 19.78
C THR A 74 1.80 -0.82 18.43
N ASP A 75 0.48 -0.66 18.22
CA ASP A 75 -0.04 -0.07 16.99
C ASP A 75 0.59 1.31 16.71
N ASN A 76 0.80 1.61 15.43
CA ASN A 76 1.40 2.87 15.00
C ASN A 76 0.63 4.06 15.61
N PRO A 77 1.27 4.90 16.44
CA PRO A 77 0.60 6.02 17.09
C PRO A 77 0.29 7.18 16.14
N ALA A 78 0.93 7.23 14.96
CA ALA A 78 0.83 8.37 14.05
C ALA A 78 -0.42 8.29 13.14
N ALA A 79 -1.10 9.44 12.99
CA ALA A 79 -2.13 9.59 11.97
C ALA A 79 -1.49 9.62 10.56
N PRO A 80 -2.23 9.17 9.52
CA PRO A 80 -1.78 9.29 8.14
C PRO A 80 -1.52 10.76 7.75
N ASP A 81 -0.26 11.07 7.41
CA ASP A 81 0.16 12.41 6.99
C ASP A 81 1.07 12.31 5.75
N PRO A 82 0.69 12.89 4.59
CA PRO A 82 1.52 12.88 3.39
C PRO A 82 2.67 13.90 3.44
N THR A 83 2.76 14.69 4.51
CA THR A 83 3.76 15.74 4.68
C THR A 83 4.78 15.39 5.75
N LEU A 84 5.98 15.91 5.59
CA LEU A 84 7.10 15.68 6.52
C LEU A 84 7.98 16.92 6.57
N GLU A 85 8.28 17.42 7.76
CA GLU A 85 9.23 18.51 7.94
C GLU A 85 10.59 17.97 8.39
N ILE A 86 11.64 18.31 7.64
CA ILE A 86 13.03 17.98 7.97
C ILE A 86 13.85 19.25 7.87
N ASP A 87 14.53 19.64 8.96
CA ASP A 87 15.41 20.82 9.01
C ASP A 87 14.79 22.12 8.46
N GLY A 88 13.48 22.30 8.66
CA GLY A 88 12.73 23.46 8.18
C GLY A 88 12.30 23.41 6.71
N VAL A 89 12.58 22.31 6.01
CA VAL A 89 12.09 22.04 4.65
C VAL A 89 10.91 21.08 4.71
N THR A 90 9.79 21.49 4.12
CA THR A 90 8.59 20.65 4.01
C THR A 90 8.68 19.76 2.78
N TYR A 91 8.67 18.45 3.01
CA TYR A 91 8.57 17.40 2.02
C TYR A 91 7.12 16.92 1.92
N VAL A 92 6.68 16.61 0.70
CA VAL A 92 5.31 16.18 0.43
C VAL A 92 5.32 14.99 -0.52
N VAL A 93 4.47 14.01 -0.22
CA VAL A 93 4.15 12.91 -1.12
C VAL A 93 3.11 13.38 -2.14
N PRO A 94 3.39 13.33 -3.45
CA PRO A 94 2.40 13.65 -4.47
C PRO A 94 1.28 12.61 -4.45
N VAL A 95 0.07 13.02 -4.05
CA VAL A 95 -1.12 12.15 -3.94
C VAL A 95 -1.83 11.96 -5.29
N GLU A 96 -1.59 12.84 -6.26
CA GLU A 96 -2.18 12.76 -7.60
C GLU A 96 -1.35 11.83 -8.52
N ASP A 97 -1.97 11.30 -9.59
CA ASP A 97 -1.43 10.40 -10.63
C ASP A 97 -0.25 10.97 -11.46
N LYS A 98 0.62 11.77 -10.86
CA LYS A 98 1.74 12.48 -11.48
C LYS A 98 3.10 11.93 -11.04
N LEU A 99 3.21 10.62 -10.87
CA LEU A 99 4.54 10.03 -10.86
C LEU A 99 5.09 10.10 -12.30
N SER A 100 6.26 10.70 -12.47
CA SER A 100 6.95 10.67 -13.75
C SER A 100 7.36 9.23 -14.08
N LEU A 101 7.49 8.92 -15.38
CA LEU A 101 7.98 7.60 -15.80
C LEU A 101 9.34 7.27 -15.17
N GLY A 102 10.23 8.26 -15.06
CA GLY A 102 11.53 8.10 -14.40
C GLY A 102 11.39 7.70 -12.93
N ALA A 103 10.54 8.40 -12.17
CA ALA A 103 10.28 8.06 -10.78
C ALA A 103 9.70 6.65 -10.62
N TRP A 104 8.90 6.20 -11.58
CA TRP A 104 8.30 4.86 -11.56
C TRP A 104 9.34 3.77 -11.84
N ILE A 105 10.22 3.98 -12.83
CA ILE A 105 11.32 3.05 -13.17
C ILE A 105 12.25 2.91 -11.98
N ASP A 106 12.67 4.02 -11.37
CA ASP A 106 13.56 3.99 -10.20
C ASP A 106 12.92 3.28 -9.01
N ALA A 107 11.63 3.53 -8.74
CA ALA A 107 10.92 2.86 -7.66
C ALA A 107 10.84 1.33 -7.90
N GLU A 108 10.62 0.91 -9.14
CA GLU A 108 10.62 -0.51 -9.52
C GLU A 108 12.01 -1.13 -9.35
N GLU A 109 13.08 -0.42 -9.72
CA GLU A 109 14.46 -0.89 -9.55
C GLU A 109 14.83 -1.06 -8.07
N VAL A 110 14.47 -0.09 -7.22
CA VAL A 110 14.67 -0.16 -5.77
C VAL A 110 13.96 -1.37 -5.18
N GLN A 111 12.71 -1.60 -5.56
CA GLN A 111 11.94 -2.74 -5.06
C GLN A 111 12.53 -4.08 -5.49
N LYS A 112 13.16 -4.16 -6.68
CA LYS A 112 13.86 -5.37 -7.14
C LYS A 112 15.18 -5.63 -6.40
N LYS A 113 15.92 -4.58 -6.03
CA LYS A 113 17.18 -4.70 -5.27
C LYS A 113 16.95 -5.22 -3.85
N GLY A 114 15.86 -4.78 -3.20
CA GLY A 114 15.49 -5.26 -1.87
C GLY A 114 16.30 -4.66 -0.72
N GLU A 115 17.24 -3.76 -0.99
CA GLU A 115 18.06 -3.08 0.02
C GLU A 115 17.50 -1.69 0.34
N ASN A 116 17.31 -1.39 1.64
CA ASN A 116 16.84 -0.09 2.15
C ASN A 116 15.65 0.48 1.36
N VAL A 117 14.65 -0.38 1.13
CA VAL A 117 13.56 -0.15 0.17
C VAL A 117 12.72 1.07 0.56
N ILE A 118 12.39 1.24 1.84
CA ILE A 118 11.58 2.34 2.36
C ILE A 118 12.35 3.65 2.22
N SER A 119 13.61 3.72 2.68
CA SER A 119 14.44 4.93 2.59
C SER A 119 14.62 5.39 1.15
N ASN A 120 14.87 4.44 0.23
CA ASN A 120 15.04 4.70 -1.19
C ASN A 120 13.71 5.11 -1.88
N ILE A 121 12.59 4.46 -1.57
CA ILE A 121 11.27 4.85 -2.11
C ILE A 121 10.89 6.25 -1.62
N LEU A 122 11.11 6.56 -0.34
CA LEU A 122 10.85 7.89 0.20
C LEU A 122 11.71 8.95 -0.48
N ALA A 123 12.98 8.65 -0.82
CA ALA A 123 13.85 9.56 -1.58
C ALA A 123 13.30 9.92 -2.97
N ILE A 124 12.61 8.97 -3.62
CA ILE A 124 12.02 9.16 -4.94
C ILE A 124 10.69 9.91 -4.86
N VAL A 125 9.86 9.56 -3.88
CA VAL A 125 8.45 9.98 -3.81
C VAL A 125 8.26 11.22 -2.92
N CYS A 126 8.93 11.31 -1.77
CA CYS A 126 8.84 12.46 -0.89
C CYS A 126 9.80 13.56 -1.36
N ARG A 127 9.25 14.68 -1.83
CA ARG A 127 10.04 15.79 -2.38
C ARG A 127 9.71 17.10 -1.70
N PRO A 128 10.67 18.04 -1.63
CA PRO A 128 10.39 19.42 -1.25
C PRO A 128 9.25 20.00 -2.08
N VAL A 129 8.42 20.85 -1.45
CA VAL A 129 7.30 21.51 -2.14
C VAL A 129 7.81 22.26 -3.37
N GLY A 130 7.29 21.90 -4.55
CA GLY A 130 7.62 22.54 -5.82
C GLY A 130 8.83 21.97 -6.56
N GLU A 131 9.51 20.94 -6.04
CA GLU A 131 10.59 20.26 -6.74
C GLU A 131 10.06 19.20 -7.72
N GLU A 132 10.49 19.26 -8.98
CA GLU A 132 10.26 18.18 -9.94
C GLU A 132 11.20 16.99 -9.69
N TYR A 133 10.88 15.84 -10.28
CA TYR A 133 11.70 14.64 -10.12
C TYR A 133 13.09 14.82 -10.76
N ASN A 134 14.14 14.57 -9.98
CA ASN A 134 15.52 14.47 -10.45
C ASN A 134 16.22 13.25 -9.82
N TYR A 135 16.73 12.35 -10.67
CA TYR A 135 17.38 11.11 -10.24
C TYR A 135 18.70 11.36 -9.49
N GLU A 136 19.42 12.45 -9.78
CA GLU A 136 20.72 12.76 -9.17
C GLU A 136 20.61 13.02 -7.66
N ASN A 137 19.43 13.43 -7.19
CA ASN A 137 19.19 13.72 -5.78
C ASN A 137 18.80 12.47 -4.97
N ASN A 138 18.47 11.35 -5.63
CA ASN A 138 17.90 10.17 -4.98
C ASN A 138 18.86 9.56 -3.95
N GLU A 139 20.14 9.40 -4.31
CA GLU A 139 21.13 8.77 -3.41
C GLU A 139 21.38 9.60 -2.15
N LYS A 140 21.58 10.91 -2.31
CA LYS A 140 21.76 11.84 -1.18
C LYS A 140 20.52 11.88 -0.28
N ARG A 141 19.34 11.89 -0.89
CA ARG A 141 18.07 11.95 -0.16
C ARG A 141 17.76 10.62 0.53
N ALA A 142 18.15 9.49 -0.04
CA ALA A 142 18.03 8.18 0.59
C ALA A 142 18.91 8.07 1.84
N ALA A 143 20.16 8.54 1.78
CA ALA A 143 21.04 8.60 2.95
C ALA A 143 20.47 9.51 4.05
N MET A 144 19.88 10.65 3.67
CA MET A 144 19.17 11.54 4.60
C MET A 144 17.99 10.83 5.27
N PHE A 145 17.10 10.19 4.50
CA PHE A 145 15.95 9.45 5.05
C PHE A 145 16.38 8.29 5.94
N ALA A 146 17.41 7.54 5.56
CA ALA A 146 17.93 6.43 6.36
C ALA A 146 18.47 6.89 7.73
N ALA A 147 18.99 8.11 7.83
CA ALA A 147 19.50 8.69 9.07
C ALA A 147 18.39 9.27 9.97
N LEU A 148 17.16 9.47 9.46
CA LEU A 148 16.08 10.03 10.25
C LEU A 148 15.55 9.04 11.29
N PRO A 149 15.09 9.54 12.46
CA PRO A 149 14.36 8.70 13.41
C PRO A 149 13.03 8.26 12.81
N VAL A 150 12.63 7.01 13.09
CA VAL A 150 11.40 6.42 12.56
C VAL A 150 10.18 7.25 12.96
N SER A 151 10.16 7.79 14.19
CA SER A 151 9.09 8.64 14.72
C SER A 151 8.65 9.77 13.77
N LYS A 152 9.60 10.40 13.07
CA LYS A 152 9.33 11.49 12.12
C LYS A 152 8.66 10.97 10.86
N VAL A 153 9.02 9.77 10.43
CA VAL A 153 8.56 9.17 9.17
C VAL A 153 7.25 8.37 9.35
N LEU A 154 6.87 8.03 10.58
CA LEU A 154 5.69 7.22 10.89
C LEU A 154 4.39 7.74 10.26
N GLY A 155 4.19 9.07 10.21
CA GLY A 155 3.00 9.67 9.59
C GLY A 155 2.92 9.39 8.09
N VAL A 156 4.05 9.47 7.39
CA VAL A 156 4.17 9.17 5.96
C VAL A 156 3.99 7.67 5.69
N LEU A 157 4.54 6.81 6.55
CA LEU A 157 4.33 5.36 6.45
C LEU A 157 2.85 5.01 6.69
N ALA A 158 2.20 5.64 7.68
CA ALA A 158 0.77 5.51 7.92
C ALA A 158 -0.06 5.99 6.71
N PHE A 159 0.39 7.05 6.04
CA PHE A 159 -0.22 7.53 4.80
C PHE A 159 -0.19 6.48 3.69
N PHE A 160 0.97 5.87 3.41
CA PHE A 160 1.06 4.82 2.40
C PHE A 160 0.23 3.59 2.74
N LEU A 161 0.24 3.16 4.01
CA LEU A 161 -0.57 2.05 4.48
C LEU A 161 -2.08 2.34 4.33
N HIS A 162 -2.50 3.54 4.72
CA HIS A 162 -3.88 4.00 4.57
C HIS A 162 -4.29 4.01 3.10
N TYR A 163 -3.45 4.58 2.23
CA TYR A 163 -3.69 4.66 0.80
C TYR A 163 -3.81 3.27 0.15
N SER A 164 -2.91 2.35 0.51
CA SER A 164 -2.96 0.95 0.06
C SER A 164 -4.28 0.27 0.44
N ASN A 165 -4.73 0.44 1.69
CA ASN A 165 -6.01 -0.11 2.15
C ASN A 165 -7.21 0.48 1.39
N VAL A 166 -7.20 1.79 1.13
CA VAL A 166 -8.25 2.47 0.36
C VAL A 166 -8.27 1.96 -1.08
N LEU A 167 -7.10 1.87 -1.72
CA LEU A 167 -6.97 1.32 -3.08
C LEU A 167 -7.44 -0.13 -3.14
N HIS A 168 -7.02 -0.97 -2.21
CA HIS A 168 -7.44 -2.37 -2.15
C HIS A 168 -8.97 -2.49 -2.07
N ARG A 169 -9.61 -1.73 -1.17
CA ARG A 169 -11.09 -1.70 -1.04
C ARG A 169 -11.78 -1.26 -2.33
N ARG A 170 -11.25 -0.24 -3.01
CA ARG A 170 -11.78 0.25 -4.28
C ARG A 170 -11.64 -0.80 -5.38
N THR A 171 -10.48 -1.42 -5.50
CA THR A 171 -10.20 -2.48 -6.47
C THR A 171 -11.11 -3.68 -6.24
N GLN A 172 -11.26 -4.15 -5.00
CA GLN A 172 -12.19 -5.24 -4.66
C GLN A 172 -13.63 -4.90 -5.03
N SER A 173 -14.07 -3.68 -4.71
CA SER A 173 -15.41 -3.20 -5.08
C SER A 173 -15.61 -3.20 -6.60
N TYR A 174 -14.60 -2.75 -7.36
CA TYR A 174 -14.64 -2.76 -8.81
C TYR A 174 -14.70 -4.19 -9.38
N ILE A 175 -13.85 -5.10 -8.90
CA ILE A 175 -13.85 -6.51 -9.32
C ILE A 175 -15.23 -7.14 -9.07
N ASN A 176 -15.80 -6.94 -7.88
CA ASN A 176 -17.14 -7.41 -7.56
C ASN A 176 -18.21 -6.84 -8.50
N LEU A 177 -18.12 -5.56 -8.84
CA LEU A 177 -19.03 -4.94 -9.80
C LEU A 177 -18.88 -5.54 -11.21
N VAL A 178 -17.66 -5.78 -11.68
CA VAL A 178 -17.39 -6.43 -12.97
C VAL A 178 -18.00 -7.82 -12.99
N GLU A 179 -17.80 -8.63 -11.96
CA GLU A 179 -18.40 -9.96 -11.86
C GLU A 179 -19.92 -9.94 -11.88
N LEU A 180 -20.54 -9.01 -11.13
CA LEU A 180 -21.99 -8.85 -11.12
C LEU A 180 -22.52 -8.46 -12.49
N VAL A 181 -21.83 -7.55 -13.18
CA VAL A 181 -22.15 -7.15 -14.56
C VAL A 181 -22.02 -8.33 -15.53
N ASP A 182 -21.03 -9.20 -15.37
CA ASP A 182 -20.87 -10.39 -16.23
C ASP A 182 -21.91 -11.49 -15.95
N ARG A 183 -22.45 -11.55 -14.73
CA ARG A 183 -23.54 -12.48 -14.36
C ARG A 183 -24.91 -11.97 -14.77
N LEU A 184 -25.11 -10.66 -14.86
CA LEU A 184 -26.39 -10.03 -15.23
C LEU A 184 -26.95 -10.54 -16.57
N PRO A 185 -26.19 -10.55 -17.69
CA PRO A 185 -26.65 -11.14 -18.95
C PRO A 185 -27.01 -12.62 -18.83
N ARG A 186 -26.26 -13.42 -18.05
CA ARG A 186 -26.55 -14.86 -17.84
C ARG A 186 -27.87 -15.06 -17.10
N ASN A 187 -28.10 -14.29 -16.04
CA ASN A 187 -29.35 -14.32 -15.28
C ASN A 187 -30.54 -13.82 -16.11
N ILE A 188 -30.33 -12.81 -16.95
CA ILE A 188 -31.34 -12.36 -17.91
C ILE A 188 -31.59 -13.44 -18.96
N LEU A 189 -30.57 -14.13 -19.49
CA LEU A 189 -30.74 -15.24 -20.43
C LEU A 189 -31.52 -16.42 -19.85
N LEU A 190 -31.38 -16.72 -18.55
CA LEU A 190 -32.19 -17.74 -17.87
C LEU A 190 -33.68 -17.39 -17.87
N SER A 191 -34.04 -16.10 -17.84
CA SER A 191 -35.44 -15.67 -17.99
C SER A 191 -36.03 -15.94 -19.38
N ARG A 192 -35.22 -16.37 -20.36
CA ARG A 192 -35.66 -16.78 -21.70
C ARG A 192 -36.00 -18.28 -21.78
N VAL A 193 -35.63 -19.08 -20.78
CA VAL A 193 -35.92 -20.52 -20.77
C VAL A 193 -37.44 -20.72 -20.77
N ARG A 194 -37.93 -21.43 -21.78
CA ARG A 194 -39.36 -21.71 -21.95
C ARG A 194 -39.74 -22.90 -21.07
N GLY A 195 -40.65 -22.70 -20.13
CA GLY A 195 -41.38 -23.80 -19.51
C GLY A 195 -42.41 -24.40 -20.48
N GLY A 196 -42.74 -25.69 -20.35
CA GLY A 196 -43.82 -26.31 -21.11
C GLY A 196 -45.17 -25.73 -20.71
N GLY A 197 -45.96 -25.20 -21.67
CA GLY A 197 -47.27 -24.60 -21.40
C GLY A 197 -47.95 -23.90 -22.59
N ILE A 198 -49.08 -23.26 -22.30
CA ILE A 198 -50.00 -22.58 -23.24
C ILE A 198 -49.31 -21.40 -23.95
N LYS A 199 -49.69 -21.06 -25.19
CA LYS A 199 -49.05 -20.00 -26.02
C LYS A 199 -48.67 -18.69 -25.30
N LEU A 200 -49.46 -18.24 -24.32
CA LEU A 200 -49.18 -17.04 -23.52
C LEU A 200 -47.95 -17.21 -22.60
N SER A 201 -47.73 -18.37 -22.00
CA SER A 201 -46.56 -18.65 -21.15
C SER A 201 -45.24 -18.68 -21.94
N LEU A 202 -45.31 -18.72 -23.28
CA LEU A 202 -44.15 -18.64 -24.16
C LEU A 202 -43.73 -17.20 -24.48
N ILE A 203 -44.63 -16.22 -24.35
CA ILE A 203 -44.43 -14.81 -24.74
C ILE A 203 -43.93 -13.97 -23.55
N TRP A 204 -44.46 -14.21 -22.35
CA TRP A 204 -44.07 -13.50 -21.12
C TRP A 204 -42.58 -13.56 -20.77
N PRO A 205 -41.88 -14.71 -20.89
CA PRO A 205 -40.43 -14.80 -20.68
C PRO A 205 -39.65 -13.89 -21.64
N ALA A 206 -40.10 -13.78 -22.89
CA ALA A 206 -39.47 -12.92 -23.89
C ALA A 206 -39.69 -11.43 -23.59
N ILE A 207 -40.91 -11.02 -23.21
CA ILE A 207 -41.19 -9.63 -22.83
C ILE A 207 -40.38 -9.24 -21.58
N LYS A 208 -40.32 -10.12 -20.58
CA LYS A 208 -39.53 -9.91 -19.35
C LYS A 208 -38.04 -9.75 -19.67
N TYR A 209 -37.49 -10.60 -20.53
CA TYR A 209 -36.12 -10.49 -21.02
C TYR A 209 -35.85 -9.13 -21.69
N TYR A 210 -36.71 -8.70 -22.61
CA TYR A 210 -36.55 -7.42 -23.31
C TYR A 210 -36.67 -6.22 -22.37
N ALA A 211 -37.63 -6.23 -21.43
CA ALA A 211 -37.77 -5.17 -20.44
C ALA A 211 -36.54 -5.07 -19.52
N LEU A 212 -36.02 -6.21 -19.04
CA LEU A 212 -34.82 -6.25 -18.19
C LEU A 212 -33.56 -5.79 -18.93
N THR A 213 -33.39 -6.21 -20.19
CA THR A 213 -32.23 -5.77 -21.01
C THR A 213 -32.29 -4.28 -21.35
N ILE A 214 -33.47 -3.72 -21.62
CA ILE A 214 -33.65 -2.27 -21.86
C ILE A 214 -33.35 -1.47 -20.59
N SER A 215 -33.89 -1.89 -19.45
CA SER A 215 -33.64 -1.27 -18.15
C SER A 215 -32.15 -1.30 -17.80
N LEU A 216 -31.48 -2.46 -17.96
CA LEU A 216 -30.05 -2.61 -17.75
C LEU A 216 -29.24 -1.64 -18.62
N ARG A 217 -29.53 -1.56 -19.92
CA ARG A 217 -28.86 -0.63 -20.85
C ARG A 217 -29.07 0.83 -20.46
N TYR A 218 -30.26 1.18 -20.00
CA TYR A 218 -30.56 2.53 -19.54
C TYR A 218 -29.76 2.90 -18.28
N HIS A 219 -29.73 2.02 -17.28
CA HIS A 219 -28.99 2.26 -16.04
C HIS A 219 -27.48 2.28 -16.25
N LEU A 220 -26.93 1.37 -17.07
CA LEU A 220 -25.53 1.38 -17.45
C LEU A 220 -25.17 2.67 -18.17
N ARG A 221 -25.96 3.10 -19.17
CA ARG A 221 -25.69 4.35 -19.91
C ARG A 221 -25.78 5.61 -19.05
N ARG A 222 -26.65 5.62 -18.03
CA ARG A 222 -26.81 6.76 -17.11
C ARG A 222 -25.67 6.84 -16.08
N ARG A 223 -25.10 5.70 -15.69
CA ARG A 223 -24.05 5.61 -14.66
C ARG A 223 -22.64 5.38 -15.22
N SER A 224 -22.50 5.02 -16.50
CA SER A 224 -21.23 4.96 -17.21
C SER A 224 -20.77 6.37 -17.55
N THR A 225 -20.21 7.08 -16.58
CA THR A 225 -19.38 8.26 -16.85
C THR A 225 -17.96 7.88 -17.26
N SER A 226 -17.65 6.58 -17.40
CA SER A 226 -16.37 6.14 -17.94
C SER A 226 -16.27 6.47 -19.43
N PHE A 227 -15.39 7.41 -19.72
CA PHE A 227 -14.77 7.66 -21.00
C PHE A 227 -14.20 6.34 -21.56
N TYR A 228 -14.98 5.52 -22.28
CA TYR A 228 -14.51 4.58 -23.31
C TYR A 228 -15.69 3.81 -23.95
N THR A 229 -16.63 4.52 -24.57
CA THR A 229 -17.49 3.96 -25.64
C THR A 229 -17.65 4.95 -26.80
N LYS A 230 -16.58 5.68 -27.14
CA LYS A 230 -16.54 6.49 -28.37
C LYS A 230 -15.98 5.63 -29.50
N GLY A 231 -16.87 4.84 -30.10
CA GLY A 231 -16.62 3.93 -31.23
C GLY A 231 -17.58 2.76 -31.06
N ILE A 232 -18.69 2.63 -31.76
CA ILE A 232 -18.91 2.81 -33.19
C ILE A 232 -20.36 3.31 -33.36
N ARG A 233 -20.58 4.61 -33.56
CA ARG A 233 -21.77 5.07 -34.28
C ARG A 233 -21.38 5.05 -35.75
N LYS A 234 -21.69 3.97 -36.48
CA LYS A 234 -21.74 4.04 -37.94
C LYS A 234 -22.84 5.06 -38.27
N GLU A 235 -22.44 6.25 -38.72
CA GLU A 235 -23.35 7.16 -39.37
C GLU A 235 -24.04 6.42 -40.51
N ARG A 236 -25.37 6.36 -40.47
CA ARG A 236 -26.17 5.92 -41.61
C ARG A 236 -25.86 6.89 -42.74
N LYS A 237 -25.13 6.44 -43.78
CA LYS A 237 -25.07 7.13 -45.07
C LYS A 237 -26.51 7.37 -45.52
N LYS A 238 -26.94 8.64 -45.55
CA LYS A 238 -28.16 9.04 -46.24
C LYS A 238 -28.03 8.54 -47.69
N ARG A 239 -28.99 7.73 -48.14
CA ARG A 239 -29.16 7.45 -49.56
C ARG A 239 -29.38 8.80 -50.24
N LYS A 240 -28.56 9.11 -51.25
CA LYS A 240 -28.90 10.16 -52.21
C LYS A 240 -30.09 9.63 -53.01
N GLU A 241 -31.21 10.31 -52.93
CA GLU A 241 -32.31 10.15 -53.88
C GLU A 241 -31.82 10.75 -55.20
N ASN A 242 -31.91 9.95 -56.26
CA ASN A 242 -31.89 10.40 -57.65
C ASN A 242 -33.33 10.57 -58.10
#